data_AF-A0ABC9AYT5-F1
#
_entry.id   AF-A0ABC9AYT5-F1
#
_cell.length_a   1.000
_cell.length_b   1.000
_cell.length_c   1.000
_cell.angle_alpha   90.00
_cell.angle_beta   90.00
_cell.angle_gamma   90.00
#
_symmetry.space_group_name_H-M   'P 1'
#
loop_
_entity.id
_entity.type
_entity.pdbx_description
1 polymer ?
#
loop_
_entity_poly.entity_id
_entity_poly.type
_entity_poly.pdbx_seq_one_letter_code
_entity_poly.pdbx_strand_id
1 'polypeptide(L)'
;MATRSKVWISLLLALAVALSSPAVRAEEAAAAAEEGEAVLTLDVDSFDEAVAKHPFMVVEFYAPWCGHCKALAPEYEKAAKSLSKHDPPIVLAKVDVNEEKNRPLATKYEIQGFPTLKIFRNQGKNIQEYKGPREAEGIVEYLKKQVGPASKEIKSPEDASSLIDDKKIYIVGVFTEFSGTEFTNFMEVAEKLRSDYDFGHTLHANHLPRGDAAVERPLVRLLKPFDELVVDSKDFDVAALEKFIDASSTPRVVTFDKNPDNHPYLMKFFQSSAPKAMLFLNFSTGPFDSFKNVYSAAAEEFKDKEIKFLIGDIEAAQGAFQYFGLKDEQSPLILIQDGDSKKFLKDHIEADQIVSWLKEYFDGKLSPFKKSEPIPEANNEPVKVVVADSIHDVVFKSGKNVLIEFYAPWCGHCKKLAPILEEAATTLKSDEEVVIAKMVRFLPTMCPTHYSPCPVTLSNFCKHHLTTSVSRMPPRTTCPASLKSRVTRPCTS
;
A
#
# COMPACT_ATOMS: atom_id res chain seq x y z
N MET A 1 51.08 -70.16 59.18
CA MET A 1 52.14 -69.22 58.75
C MET A 1 51.47 -68.27 57.76
N ALA A 2 51.35 -66.97 58.05
CA ALA A 2 52.39 -65.93 57.87
C ALA A 2 52.64 -65.63 56.38
N THR A 3 52.58 -64.38 55.86
CA THR A 3 52.69 -63.07 56.55
C THR A 3 51.82 -61.96 55.93
N ARG A 4 51.62 -60.87 56.68
CA ARG A 4 50.95 -59.60 56.32
C ARG A 4 51.55 -58.97 55.05
N SER A 5 50.79 -58.31 54.17
CA SER A 5 50.47 -56.85 54.16
C SER A 5 49.98 -56.47 52.74
N LYS A 6 49.58 -55.26 52.32
CA LYS A 6 48.80 -54.07 52.79
C LYS A 6 48.80 -53.10 51.55
N VAL A 7 47.92 -52.15 51.25
CA VAL A 7 46.56 -51.64 51.62
C VAL A 7 46.14 -50.69 50.45
N TRP A 8 45.00 -49.99 50.51
CA TRP A 8 44.48 -48.96 49.55
C TRP A 8 43.72 -49.50 48.31
N ILE A 9 42.61 -48.90 47.83
CA ILE A 9 41.48 -48.22 48.53
C ILE A 9 40.25 -48.11 47.60
N SER A 10 39.03 -48.07 48.17
CA SER A 10 37.72 -47.70 47.58
C SER A 10 37.10 -48.52 46.42
N LEU A 11 35.78 -48.73 46.52
CA LEU A 11 34.86 -49.01 45.40
C LEU A 11 34.59 -47.73 44.61
N LEU A 12 34.24 -47.86 43.32
CA LEU A 12 33.42 -46.88 42.60
C LEU A 12 32.54 -47.58 41.53
N LEU A 13 31.54 -46.84 41.03
CA LEU A 13 30.42 -47.34 40.22
C LEU A 13 30.81 -47.77 38.79
N ALA A 14 30.06 -48.74 38.26
CA ALA A 14 29.79 -48.87 36.83
C ALA A 14 28.36 -49.42 36.61
N LEU A 15 27.35 -48.55 36.62
CA LEU A 15 25.97 -48.90 36.27
C LEU A 15 25.79 -48.74 34.75
N ALA A 16 25.69 -49.85 34.03
CA ALA A 16 25.54 -49.84 32.57
C ALA A 16 24.10 -49.45 32.15
N VAL A 17 23.84 -48.15 32.04
CA VAL A 17 22.61 -47.62 31.43
C VAL A 17 22.74 -47.71 29.91
N ALA A 18 21.89 -48.51 29.28
CA ALA A 18 21.79 -48.58 27.82
C ALA A 18 21.13 -47.31 27.27
N LEU A 19 21.94 -46.28 27.02
CA LEU A 19 21.50 -45.05 26.36
C LEU A 19 21.25 -45.33 24.87
N SER A 20 19.98 -45.33 24.48
CA SER A 20 19.57 -45.28 23.07
C SER A 20 19.95 -43.93 22.48
N SER A 21 21.00 -43.88 21.66
CA SER A 21 21.50 -42.64 21.04
C SER A 21 20.43 -41.94 20.21
N PRO A 22 20.30 -40.59 20.29
CA PRO A 22 19.29 -39.85 19.53
C PRO A 22 19.49 -39.93 18.00
N ALA A 23 20.70 -40.25 17.53
CA ALA A 23 21.03 -40.37 16.10
C ALA A 23 20.11 -41.35 15.34
N VAL A 24 19.79 -42.51 15.93
CA VAL A 24 18.96 -43.55 15.27
C VAL A 24 17.55 -43.02 14.97
N ARG A 25 17.02 -42.13 15.81
CA ARG A 25 15.69 -41.53 15.66
C ARG A 25 15.66 -40.35 14.69
N ALA A 26 16.81 -39.77 14.36
CA ALA A 26 16.92 -38.74 13.32
C ALA A 26 16.94 -39.36 11.90
N GLU A 27 17.51 -40.56 11.76
CA GLU A 27 17.58 -41.28 10.48
C GLU A 27 16.20 -41.81 10.04
N GLU A 28 15.39 -42.30 10.99
CA GLU A 28 14.02 -42.76 10.74
C GLU A 28 13.06 -41.61 10.36
N ALA A 29 13.32 -40.37 10.83
CA ALA A 29 12.56 -39.18 10.44
C ALA A 29 12.88 -38.69 9.01
N ALA A 30 14.01 -39.12 8.43
CA ALA A 30 14.37 -38.81 7.03
C ALA A 30 13.71 -39.75 6.01
N ALA A 31 13.01 -40.80 6.46
CA ALA A 31 12.43 -41.86 5.62
C ALA A 31 10.93 -41.67 5.31
N ALA A 32 10.40 -40.46 5.44
CA ALA A 32 8.99 -40.12 5.21
C ALA A 32 8.78 -38.97 4.20
N ALA A 33 9.65 -38.87 3.20
CA ALA A 33 9.35 -38.11 1.98
C ALA A 33 8.52 -38.96 1.02
N GLU A 34 7.32 -38.50 0.65
CA GLU A 34 6.51 -39.11 -0.41
C GLU A 34 7.28 -39.06 -1.76
N GLU A 35 7.57 -40.23 -2.35
CA GLU A 35 8.25 -40.32 -3.65
C GLU A 35 7.34 -39.87 -4.82
N GLY A 36 7.22 -38.56 -5.05
CA GLY A 36 6.50 -38.05 -6.22
C GLY A 36 6.48 -36.54 -6.42
N GLU A 37 6.42 -35.76 -5.33
CA GLU A 37 6.40 -34.29 -5.36
C GLU A 37 7.81 -33.71 -5.24
N ALA A 38 8.05 -32.56 -5.87
CA ALA A 38 9.32 -31.83 -5.77
C ALA A 38 9.20 -30.51 -4.98
N VAL A 39 7.98 -30.11 -4.65
CA VAL A 39 7.71 -29.00 -3.73
C VAL A 39 7.66 -29.57 -2.31
N LEU A 40 8.46 -29.04 -1.39
CA LEU A 40 8.43 -29.46 0.01
C LEU A 40 7.11 -29.02 0.68
N THR A 41 6.30 -29.96 1.15
CA THR A 41 5.17 -29.62 2.03
C THR A 41 5.72 -29.28 3.42
N LEU A 42 5.38 -28.09 3.94
CA LEU A 42 5.82 -27.59 5.24
C LEU A 42 4.63 -27.25 6.13
N ASP A 43 4.83 -27.31 7.44
CA ASP A 43 3.88 -26.87 8.46
C ASP A 43 4.57 -26.05 9.56
N VAL A 44 3.82 -25.60 10.57
CA VAL A 44 4.32 -24.75 11.66
C VAL A 44 5.52 -25.34 12.42
N ASP A 45 5.65 -26.67 12.48
CA ASP A 45 6.72 -27.35 13.20
C ASP A 45 7.98 -27.52 12.32
N SER A 46 7.81 -27.73 11.01
CA SER A 46 8.93 -27.92 10.06
C SER A 46 9.45 -26.63 9.41
N PHE A 47 8.68 -25.53 9.45
CA PHE A 47 8.94 -24.33 8.65
C PHE A 47 10.30 -23.67 8.93
N ASP A 48 10.57 -23.33 10.20
CA ASP A 48 11.75 -22.53 10.55
C ASP A 48 13.05 -23.34 10.40
N GLU A 49 13.03 -24.67 10.54
CA GLU A 49 14.18 -25.53 10.18
C GLU A 49 14.43 -25.51 8.67
N ALA A 50 13.38 -25.70 7.86
CA ALA A 50 13.49 -25.75 6.41
C ALA A 50 14.03 -24.42 5.83
N VAL A 51 13.56 -23.28 6.36
CA VAL A 51 14.07 -21.95 6.00
C VAL A 51 15.51 -21.73 6.50
N ALA A 52 15.91 -22.26 7.66
CA ALA A 52 17.29 -22.18 8.13
C ALA A 52 18.27 -23.06 7.32
N LYS A 53 17.79 -24.20 6.79
CA LYS A 53 18.56 -25.20 6.04
C LYS A 53 18.90 -24.79 4.62
N HIS A 54 18.06 -23.96 3.98
CA HIS A 54 18.21 -23.60 2.57
C HIS A 54 18.52 -22.10 2.39
N PRO A 55 19.60 -21.73 1.66
CA PRO A 55 20.02 -20.33 1.53
C PRO A 55 19.05 -19.49 0.67
N PHE A 56 18.32 -20.16 -0.23
CA PHE A 56 17.24 -19.60 -1.04
C PHE A 56 16.08 -20.60 -1.09
N MET A 57 14.89 -20.17 -0.69
CA MET A 57 13.65 -20.95 -0.76
C MET A 57 12.51 -20.05 -1.21
N VAL A 58 11.53 -20.61 -1.91
CA VAL A 58 10.23 -19.96 -2.15
C VAL A 58 9.15 -20.80 -1.47
N VAL A 59 8.21 -20.14 -0.79
CA VAL A 59 7.06 -20.81 -0.15
C VAL A 59 5.76 -20.27 -0.74
N GLU A 60 4.89 -21.16 -1.23
CA GLU A 60 3.48 -20.88 -1.50
C GLU A 60 2.64 -21.04 -0.21
N PHE A 61 2.01 -19.96 0.23
CA PHE A 61 0.96 -20.00 1.25
C PHE A 61 -0.39 -20.14 0.53
N TYR A 62 -1.07 -21.28 0.75
CA TYR A 62 -2.23 -21.69 -0.03
C TYR A 62 -3.41 -22.13 0.85
N ALA A 63 -4.56 -22.36 0.19
CA ALA A 63 -5.74 -22.97 0.79
C ALA A 63 -6.38 -23.97 -0.21
N PRO A 64 -6.85 -25.14 0.24
CA PRO A 64 -7.22 -26.27 -0.63
C PRO A 64 -8.57 -26.09 -1.35
N TRP A 65 -9.31 -25.03 -1.02
CA TRP A 65 -10.52 -24.60 -1.71
C TRP A 65 -10.26 -23.50 -2.76
N CYS A 66 -9.09 -22.84 -2.76
CA CYS A 66 -8.79 -21.73 -3.67
C CYS A 66 -8.55 -22.23 -5.11
N GLY A 67 -9.30 -21.71 -6.07
CA GLY A 67 -9.14 -22.03 -7.49
C GLY A 67 -7.79 -21.62 -8.07
N HIS A 68 -7.24 -20.47 -7.66
CA HIS A 68 -5.94 -20.01 -8.13
C HIS A 68 -4.78 -20.89 -7.62
N CYS A 69 -4.86 -21.41 -6.39
CA CYS A 69 -3.88 -22.38 -5.87
C CYS A 69 -3.92 -23.69 -6.67
N LYS A 70 -5.12 -24.20 -6.99
CA LYS A 70 -5.28 -25.40 -7.82
C LYS A 70 -4.74 -25.26 -9.24
N ALA A 71 -4.81 -24.04 -9.80
CA ALA A 71 -4.22 -23.74 -11.10
C ALA A 71 -2.68 -23.62 -11.03
N LEU A 72 -2.14 -23.06 -9.94
CA LEU A 72 -0.70 -22.88 -9.74
C LEU A 72 0.04 -24.18 -9.40
N ALA A 73 -0.52 -25.03 -8.53
CA ALA A 73 0.14 -26.25 -8.05
C ALA A 73 0.85 -27.10 -9.13
N PRO A 74 0.23 -27.45 -10.30
CA PRO A 74 0.93 -28.22 -11.34
C PRO A 74 2.06 -27.44 -12.02
N GLU A 75 2.00 -26.12 -12.11
CA GLU A 75 3.10 -25.28 -12.62
C GLU A 75 4.23 -25.15 -11.60
N TYR A 76 3.89 -25.05 -10.31
CA TYR A 76 4.84 -24.98 -9.21
C TYR A 76 5.65 -26.28 -9.07
N GLU A 77 5.02 -27.45 -9.21
CA GLU A 77 5.69 -28.76 -9.27
C GLU A 77 6.63 -28.90 -10.49
N LYS A 78 6.23 -28.43 -11.68
CA LYS A 78 7.10 -28.40 -12.87
C LYS A 78 8.32 -27.48 -12.67
N ALA A 79 8.10 -26.31 -12.09
CA ALA A 79 9.17 -25.38 -11.75
C ALA A 79 10.14 -26.01 -10.74
N ALA A 80 9.64 -26.62 -9.66
CA ALA A 80 10.45 -27.31 -8.66
C ALA A 80 11.33 -28.42 -9.27
N LYS A 81 10.78 -29.26 -10.17
CA LYS A 81 11.50 -30.33 -10.90
C LYS A 81 12.56 -29.82 -11.88
N SER A 82 12.56 -28.52 -12.15
CA SER A 82 13.52 -27.82 -13.01
C SER A 82 14.54 -26.99 -12.20
N LEU A 83 14.13 -26.49 -11.04
CA LEU A 83 14.89 -25.61 -10.14
C LEU A 83 15.74 -26.35 -9.10
N SER A 84 15.33 -27.55 -8.70
CA SER A 84 16.15 -28.44 -7.87
C SER A 84 17.46 -28.91 -8.54
N LYS A 85 17.56 -28.73 -9.86
CA LYS A 85 18.76 -29.03 -10.68
C LYS A 85 19.68 -27.81 -10.88
N HIS A 86 19.34 -26.67 -10.29
CA HIS A 86 20.18 -25.48 -10.31
C HIS A 86 21.32 -25.59 -9.30
N ASP A 87 22.41 -24.85 -9.51
CA ASP A 87 23.50 -24.69 -8.53
C ASP A 87 23.69 -23.18 -8.23
N PRO A 88 23.47 -22.71 -6.99
CA PRO A 88 22.97 -23.46 -5.84
C PRO A 88 21.51 -23.94 -6.03
N PRO A 89 21.07 -25.02 -5.38
CA PRO A 89 19.71 -25.54 -5.51
C PRO A 89 18.63 -24.54 -5.09
N ILE A 90 17.61 -24.39 -5.92
CA ILE A 90 16.49 -23.47 -5.71
C ILE A 90 15.29 -24.28 -5.21
N VAL A 91 14.98 -24.17 -3.92
CA VAL A 91 13.95 -24.99 -3.26
C VAL A 91 12.60 -24.29 -3.30
N LEU A 92 11.56 -25.03 -3.70
CA LEU A 92 10.17 -24.61 -3.66
C LEU A 92 9.44 -25.40 -2.56
N ALA A 93 8.55 -24.75 -1.83
CA ALA A 93 7.80 -25.31 -0.72
C ALA A 93 6.35 -24.80 -0.68
N LYS A 94 5.45 -25.51 0.01
CA LYS A 94 4.02 -25.16 0.12
C LYS A 94 3.50 -25.38 1.54
N VAL A 95 2.67 -24.46 2.03
CA VAL A 95 2.03 -24.50 3.36
C VAL A 95 0.53 -24.26 3.19
N ASP A 96 -0.29 -25.22 3.62
CA ASP A 96 -1.73 -25.00 3.79
C ASP A 96 -1.94 -24.18 5.07
N VAL A 97 -2.33 -22.91 4.96
CA VAL A 97 -2.62 -22.04 6.10
C VAL A 97 -4.11 -21.89 6.39
N ASN A 98 -4.96 -22.63 5.67
CA ASN A 98 -6.35 -22.84 6.06
C ASN A 98 -6.44 -23.87 7.20
N GLU A 99 -5.49 -24.81 7.30
CA GLU A 99 -5.30 -25.66 8.48
C GLU A 99 -5.06 -24.83 9.76
N GLU A 100 -5.74 -25.19 10.84
CA GLU A 100 -5.72 -24.41 12.09
C GLU A 100 -4.34 -24.34 12.75
N LYS A 101 -3.53 -25.41 12.67
CA LYS A 101 -2.15 -25.43 13.17
C LYS A 101 -1.23 -24.43 12.46
N ASN A 102 -1.49 -24.12 11.19
CA ASN A 102 -0.61 -23.31 10.34
C ASN A 102 -1.04 -21.83 10.27
N ARG A 103 -2.21 -21.46 10.81
CA ARG A 103 -2.66 -20.05 10.91
C ARG A 103 -1.64 -19.10 11.55
N PRO A 104 -0.81 -19.49 12.56
CA PRO A 104 0.25 -18.62 13.06
C PRO A 104 1.26 -18.19 11.99
N LEU A 105 1.53 -19.01 10.97
CA LEU A 105 2.41 -18.65 9.84
C LEU A 105 1.74 -17.59 8.94
N ALA A 106 0.44 -17.70 8.69
CA ALA A 106 -0.30 -16.68 7.94
C ALA A 106 -0.27 -15.31 8.63
N THR A 107 -0.37 -15.28 9.96
CA THR A 107 -0.21 -14.04 10.74
C THR A 107 1.25 -13.56 10.75
N LYS A 108 2.22 -14.44 11.01
CA LYS A 108 3.68 -14.15 11.04
C LYS A 108 4.19 -13.54 9.73
N TYR A 109 3.57 -13.91 8.60
CA TYR A 109 3.95 -13.45 7.27
C TYR A 109 2.87 -12.61 6.55
N GLU A 110 1.88 -12.08 7.28
CA GLU A 110 0.88 -11.12 6.77
C GLU A 110 0.14 -11.59 5.50
N ILE A 111 -0.29 -12.85 5.47
CA ILE A 111 -0.94 -13.47 4.30
C ILE A 111 -2.42 -13.04 4.23
N GLN A 112 -2.72 -12.08 3.35
CA GLN A 112 -4.07 -11.50 3.19
C GLN A 112 -4.93 -12.17 2.10
N GLY A 113 -4.38 -13.11 1.33
CA GLY A 113 -5.08 -13.78 0.22
C GLY A 113 -4.30 -15.01 -0.29
N PHE A 114 -4.86 -15.71 -1.29
CA PHE A 114 -4.30 -16.97 -1.79
C PHE A 114 -4.30 -17.08 -3.32
N PRO A 115 -3.22 -17.62 -3.95
CA PRO A 115 -1.93 -17.91 -3.34
C PRO A 115 -1.10 -16.63 -3.17
N THR A 116 -0.41 -16.54 -2.03
CA THR A 116 0.69 -15.58 -1.80
C THR A 116 1.99 -16.38 -1.73
N LEU A 117 2.98 -15.96 -2.50
CA LEU A 117 4.28 -16.61 -2.58
C LEU A 117 5.35 -15.68 -1.98
N LYS A 118 6.18 -16.18 -1.08
CA LYS A 118 7.31 -15.41 -0.51
C LYS A 118 8.64 -16.11 -0.72
N ILE A 119 9.64 -15.31 -1.06
CA ILE A 119 11.03 -15.72 -1.27
C ILE A 119 11.78 -15.48 0.03
N PHE A 120 12.38 -16.53 0.58
CA PHE A 120 13.20 -16.52 1.78
C PHE A 120 14.66 -16.64 1.38
N ARG A 121 15.48 -15.69 1.83
CA ARG A 121 16.90 -15.57 1.49
C ARG A 121 17.75 -15.54 2.75
N ASN A 122 19.01 -15.94 2.62
CA ASN A 122 20.02 -15.83 3.67
C ASN A 122 19.53 -16.44 5.00
N GLN A 123 18.93 -17.63 4.92
CA GLN A 123 18.35 -18.38 6.04
C GLN A 123 17.19 -17.64 6.72
N GLY A 124 16.31 -17.02 5.94
CA GLY A 124 15.13 -16.28 6.41
C GLY A 124 15.36 -14.85 6.87
N LYS A 125 16.60 -14.34 6.80
CA LYS A 125 16.95 -12.96 7.20
C LYS A 125 16.37 -11.88 6.27
N ASN A 126 16.15 -12.21 5.00
CA ASN A 126 15.48 -11.34 4.04
C ASN A 126 14.30 -12.13 3.44
N ILE A 127 13.13 -11.48 3.41
CA ILE A 127 11.87 -12.06 2.94
C ILE A 127 11.24 -11.08 1.96
N GLN A 128 11.01 -11.52 0.73
CA GLN A 128 10.41 -10.71 -0.35
C GLN A 128 9.14 -11.38 -0.87
N GLU A 129 8.16 -10.60 -1.31
CA GLU A 129 7.02 -11.15 -2.04
C GLU A 129 7.42 -11.50 -3.49
N TYR A 130 6.95 -12.64 -3.97
CA TYR A 130 7.17 -13.07 -5.35
C TYR A 130 6.23 -12.30 -6.30
N LYS A 131 6.80 -11.41 -7.12
CA LYS A 131 6.08 -10.57 -8.09
C LYS A 131 6.14 -11.10 -9.54
N GLY A 132 6.48 -12.37 -9.71
CA GLY A 132 6.68 -12.99 -11.03
C GLY A 132 5.42 -13.62 -11.67
N PRO A 133 5.56 -14.15 -12.90
CA PRO A 133 4.53 -14.96 -13.57
C PRO A 133 4.18 -16.24 -12.81
N ARG A 134 3.09 -16.93 -13.18
CA ARG A 134 2.58 -18.13 -12.46
C ARG A 134 2.69 -19.43 -13.26
N GLU A 135 3.19 -19.33 -14.47
CA GLU A 135 3.52 -20.40 -15.41
C GLU A 135 4.90 -20.99 -15.09
N ALA A 136 5.09 -22.31 -15.24
CA ALA A 136 6.30 -22.98 -14.76
C ALA A 136 7.62 -22.40 -15.32
N GLU A 137 7.65 -22.09 -16.62
CA GLU A 137 8.84 -21.54 -17.29
C GLU A 137 9.16 -20.13 -16.76
N GLY A 138 8.16 -19.27 -16.61
CA GLY A 138 8.33 -17.94 -16.03
C GLY A 138 8.78 -17.96 -14.57
N ILE A 139 8.29 -18.94 -13.78
CA ILE A 139 8.79 -19.17 -12.41
C ILE A 139 10.27 -19.57 -12.43
N VAL A 140 10.67 -20.46 -13.34
CA VAL A 140 12.06 -20.89 -13.52
C VAL A 140 12.97 -19.72 -13.89
N GLU A 141 12.59 -18.90 -14.86
CA GLU A 141 13.38 -17.75 -15.32
C GLU A 141 13.50 -16.66 -14.25
N TYR A 142 12.38 -16.28 -13.62
CA TYR A 142 12.35 -15.26 -12.58
C TYR A 142 13.23 -15.67 -11.38
N LEU A 143 13.13 -16.92 -10.93
CA LEU A 143 13.91 -17.39 -9.78
C LEU A 143 15.39 -17.55 -10.12
N LYS A 144 15.75 -17.97 -11.34
CA LYS A 144 17.16 -17.93 -11.80
C LYS A 144 17.73 -16.51 -11.80
N LYS A 145 16.98 -15.50 -12.27
CA LYS A 145 17.41 -14.09 -12.17
C LYS A 145 17.58 -13.66 -10.70
N GLN A 146 16.72 -14.14 -9.81
CA GLN A 146 16.69 -13.77 -8.39
C GLN A 146 17.66 -14.53 -7.48
N VAL A 147 18.35 -15.56 -7.97
CA VAL A 147 19.31 -16.38 -7.18
C VAL A 147 20.77 -15.94 -7.37
N GLY A 148 21.07 -15.18 -8.43
CA GLY A 148 22.35 -14.49 -8.56
C GLY A 148 22.58 -13.43 -7.47
N PRO A 149 23.79 -12.84 -7.39
CA PRO A 149 24.06 -11.75 -6.45
C PRO A 149 23.09 -10.59 -6.67
N ALA A 150 22.73 -9.87 -5.60
CA ALA A 150 21.79 -8.76 -5.67
C ALA A 150 22.23 -7.65 -6.64
N SER A 151 23.53 -7.44 -6.75
CA SER A 151 24.17 -6.54 -7.71
C SER A 151 25.19 -7.29 -8.54
N LYS A 152 25.24 -7.04 -9.85
CA LYS A 152 26.15 -7.71 -10.80
C LYS A 152 27.42 -6.89 -11.07
N GLU A 153 28.57 -7.55 -11.09
CA GLU A 153 29.84 -6.93 -11.45
C GLU A 153 29.87 -6.61 -12.97
N ILE A 154 30.18 -5.36 -13.32
CA ILE A 154 30.26 -4.87 -14.71
C ILE A 154 31.75 -4.67 -15.08
N LYS A 155 32.30 -5.58 -15.90
CA LYS A 155 33.73 -5.68 -16.22
C LYS A 155 34.11 -4.99 -17.53
N SER A 156 33.15 -4.75 -18.42
CA SER A 156 33.37 -4.01 -19.67
C SER A 156 32.16 -3.18 -20.11
N PRO A 157 32.29 -2.32 -21.14
CA PRO A 157 31.16 -1.62 -21.76
C PRO A 157 30.14 -2.55 -22.41
N GLU A 158 30.55 -3.73 -22.86
CA GLU A 158 29.67 -4.76 -23.42
C GLU A 158 28.80 -5.40 -22.33
N ASP A 159 29.37 -5.69 -21.15
CA ASP A 159 28.59 -6.13 -19.97
C ASP A 159 27.51 -5.09 -19.65
N ALA A 160 27.91 -3.81 -19.55
CA ALA A 160 27.00 -2.70 -19.26
C ALA A 160 25.86 -2.63 -20.29
N SER A 161 26.20 -2.73 -21.58
CA SER A 161 25.23 -2.72 -22.69
C SER A 161 24.30 -3.93 -22.72
N SER A 162 24.69 -5.05 -22.09
CA SER A 162 23.86 -6.27 -21.98
C SER A 162 22.98 -6.30 -20.72
N LEU A 163 23.36 -5.55 -19.68
CA LEU A 163 22.69 -5.54 -18.37
C LEU A 163 21.76 -4.33 -18.20
N ILE A 164 22.14 -3.17 -18.73
CA ILE A 164 21.44 -1.89 -18.54
C ILE A 164 20.46 -1.68 -19.69
N ASP A 165 19.17 -1.90 -19.42
CA ASP A 165 18.08 -1.54 -20.32
C ASP A 165 17.74 -0.05 -20.15
N ASP A 166 18.01 0.76 -21.18
CA ASP A 166 17.73 2.21 -21.22
C ASP A 166 16.23 2.55 -21.00
N LYS A 167 15.32 1.56 -21.04
CA LYS A 167 13.89 1.71 -20.71
C LYS A 167 13.54 1.46 -19.23
N LYS A 168 14.51 1.06 -18.41
CA LYS A 168 14.29 0.68 -17.00
C LYS A 168 15.16 1.51 -16.06
N ILE A 169 14.85 1.43 -14.77
CA ILE A 169 15.68 2.01 -13.72
C ILE A 169 16.76 0.99 -13.35
N TYR A 170 18.03 1.40 -13.44
CA TYR A 170 19.19 0.58 -13.11
C TYR A 170 20.13 1.35 -12.19
N ILE A 171 20.53 0.75 -11.07
CA ILE A 171 21.39 1.41 -10.07
C ILE A 171 22.79 0.78 -10.10
N VAL A 172 23.82 1.60 -10.29
CA VAL A 172 25.22 1.16 -10.35
C VAL A 172 26.05 1.81 -9.24
N GLY A 173 26.64 1.00 -8.36
CA GLY A 173 27.68 1.47 -7.45
C GLY A 173 29.04 1.50 -8.15
N VAL A 174 29.71 2.66 -8.17
CA VAL A 174 31.04 2.81 -8.74
C VAL A 174 32.05 3.04 -7.62
N PHE A 175 32.96 2.08 -7.45
CA PHE A 175 33.85 2.00 -6.29
C PHE A 175 35.34 2.14 -6.65
N THR A 176 36.18 2.32 -5.63
CA THR A 176 37.63 2.17 -5.73
C THR A 176 38.08 0.72 -5.60
N GLU A 177 37.35 -0.06 -4.80
CA GLU A 177 37.54 -1.49 -4.55
C GLU A 177 36.21 -2.14 -4.12
N PHE A 178 36.07 -3.46 -4.22
CA PHE A 178 34.89 -4.20 -3.75
C PHE A 178 35.03 -4.59 -2.28
N SER A 179 35.26 -3.59 -1.44
CA SER A 179 35.58 -3.71 -0.01
C SER A 179 35.16 -2.41 0.71
N GLY A 180 35.21 -2.41 2.04
CA GLY A 180 34.81 -1.26 2.86
C GLY A 180 33.31 -1.15 3.17
N THR A 181 32.96 -0.12 3.93
CA THR A 181 31.60 0.12 4.44
C THR A 181 30.65 0.50 3.31
N GLU A 182 31.12 1.34 2.38
CA GLU A 182 30.38 1.87 1.25
C GLU A 182 29.89 0.76 0.31
N PHE A 183 30.76 -0.19 0.00
CA PHE A 183 30.41 -1.38 -0.78
C PHE A 183 29.44 -2.29 -0.01
N THR A 184 29.67 -2.49 1.29
CA THR A 184 28.82 -3.33 2.14
C THR A 184 27.39 -2.78 2.22
N ASN A 185 27.23 -1.50 2.53
CA ASN A 185 25.94 -0.82 2.62
C ASN A 185 25.21 -0.82 1.27
N PHE A 186 25.92 -0.59 0.16
CA PHE A 186 25.33 -0.68 -1.18
C PHE A 186 24.82 -2.09 -1.50
N MET A 187 25.55 -3.14 -1.13
CA MET A 187 25.12 -4.52 -1.32
C MET A 187 23.92 -4.89 -0.44
N GLU A 188 23.80 -4.32 0.77
CA GLU A 188 22.61 -4.47 1.63
C GLU A 188 21.37 -3.83 0.98
N VAL A 189 21.48 -2.58 0.51
CA VAL A 189 20.41 -1.86 -0.21
C VAL A 189 20.01 -2.61 -1.48
N ALA A 190 20.98 -3.15 -2.23
CA ALA A 190 20.70 -3.98 -3.40
C ALA A 190 19.92 -5.26 -3.02
N GLU A 191 20.33 -6.00 -1.99
CA GLU A 191 19.62 -7.23 -1.56
C GLU A 191 18.21 -6.92 -1.03
N LYS A 192 18.01 -5.74 -0.44
CA LYS A 192 16.68 -5.25 -0.03
C LYS A 192 15.77 -4.95 -1.23
N LEU A 193 16.28 -4.24 -2.24
CA LEU A 193 15.49 -3.63 -3.33
C LEU A 193 15.53 -4.38 -4.69
N ARG A 194 16.28 -5.47 -4.82
CA ARG A 194 16.38 -6.34 -6.01
C ARG A 194 15.06 -6.93 -6.55
N SER A 195 13.96 -6.81 -5.81
CA SER A 195 12.61 -7.17 -6.25
C SER A 195 11.99 -6.13 -7.17
N ASP A 196 12.50 -4.89 -7.14
CA ASP A 196 11.87 -3.71 -7.73
C ASP A 196 12.80 -2.92 -8.67
N TYR A 197 14.13 -3.07 -8.52
CA TYR A 197 15.13 -2.53 -9.46
C TYR A 197 16.24 -3.54 -9.76
N ASP A 198 16.92 -3.37 -10.89
CA ASP A 198 18.16 -4.08 -11.20
C ASP A 198 19.39 -3.29 -10.72
N PHE A 199 20.37 -3.99 -10.14
CA PHE A 199 21.59 -3.40 -9.58
C PHE A 199 22.86 -3.93 -10.24
N GLY A 200 23.88 -3.07 -10.35
CA GLY A 200 25.24 -3.43 -10.76
C GLY A 200 26.30 -2.73 -9.93
N HIS A 201 27.56 -3.15 -10.08
CA HIS A 201 28.71 -2.48 -9.50
C HIS A 201 29.94 -2.58 -10.39
N THR A 202 30.84 -1.60 -10.32
CA THR A 202 32.08 -1.59 -11.08
C THR A 202 33.17 -0.75 -10.42
N LEU A 203 34.42 -0.99 -10.80
CA LEU A 203 35.55 -0.11 -10.48
C LEU A 203 35.69 1.02 -11.52
N HIS A 204 35.03 0.91 -12.67
CA HIS A 204 35.30 1.67 -13.89
C HIS A 204 34.07 2.43 -14.41
N ALA A 205 33.97 3.72 -14.05
CA ALA A 205 32.88 4.60 -14.48
C ALA A 205 32.72 4.64 -16.01
N ASN A 206 33.83 4.52 -16.74
CA ASN A 206 33.92 4.51 -18.20
C ASN A 206 33.31 3.26 -18.87
N HIS A 207 32.83 2.27 -18.11
CA HIS A 207 32.05 1.16 -18.67
C HIS A 207 30.55 1.49 -18.78
N LEU A 208 30.08 2.52 -18.07
CA LEU A 208 28.66 2.83 -17.98
C LEU A 208 28.19 3.70 -19.15
N PRO A 209 26.96 3.51 -19.65
CA PRO A 209 26.37 4.46 -20.60
C PRO A 209 26.33 5.85 -19.96
N ARG A 210 26.72 6.87 -20.73
CA ARG A 210 26.82 8.26 -20.24
C ARG A 210 27.84 8.41 -19.07
N GLY A 211 28.85 7.53 -19.01
CA GLY A 211 29.95 7.55 -18.04
C GLY A 211 31.10 8.48 -18.43
N ASP A 212 31.19 9.64 -17.80
CA ASP A 212 32.38 10.50 -17.88
C ASP A 212 33.60 9.79 -17.28
N ALA A 213 34.78 10.00 -17.87
CA ALA A 213 36.03 9.39 -17.40
C ALA A 213 36.57 9.98 -16.07
N ALA A 214 35.93 11.04 -15.54
CA ALA A 214 36.45 11.88 -14.47
C ALA A 214 35.52 12.01 -13.25
N VAL A 215 34.71 11.00 -12.95
CA VAL A 215 33.83 11.01 -11.76
C VAL A 215 34.59 10.62 -10.49
N GLU A 216 34.42 11.41 -9.42
CA GLU A 216 34.97 11.13 -8.08
C GLU A 216 34.27 9.91 -7.46
N ARG A 217 35.06 8.87 -7.15
CA ARG A 217 34.61 7.62 -6.53
C ARG A 217 34.92 7.61 -5.02
N PRO A 218 34.14 6.89 -4.18
CA PRO A 218 32.98 6.08 -4.55
C PRO A 218 31.70 6.92 -4.79
N LEU A 219 30.77 6.40 -5.58
CA LEU A 219 29.44 7.00 -5.83
C LEU A 219 28.39 5.92 -6.18
N VAL A 220 27.11 6.25 -6.05
CA VAL A 220 25.99 5.44 -6.58
C VAL A 220 25.28 6.22 -7.67
N ARG A 221 25.23 5.65 -8.88
CA ARG A 221 24.61 6.21 -10.09
C ARG A 221 23.30 5.52 -10.38
N LEU A 222 22.20 6.27 -10.40
CA LEU A 222 20.90 5.81 -10.85
C LEU A 222 20.68 6.25 -12.30
N LEU A 223 20.42 5.28 -13.18
CA LEU A 223 20.04 5.47 -14.57
C LEU A 223 18.52 5.32 -14.69
N LYS A 224 17.86 6.21 -15.44
CA LYS A 224 16.39 6.20 -15.58
C LYS A 224 15.95 6.67 -16.98
N PRO A 225 14.78 6.22 -17.48
CA PRO A 225 14.26 6.57 -18.82
C PRO A 225 13.53 7.92 -18.88
N PHE A 226 13.44 8.66 -17.77
CA PHE A 226 12.66 9.90 -17.63
C PHE A 226 13.42 10.97 -16.83
N ASP A 227 13.00 12.22 -16.98
CA ASP A 227 13.63 13.40 -16.36
C ASP A 227 15.16 13.43 -16.60
N GLU A 228 15.96 13.52 -15.53
CA GLU A 228 17.43 13.49 -15.59
C GLU A 228 17.92 12.04 -15.79
N LEU A 229 18.28 11.65 -17.02
CA LEU A 229 18.61 10.25 -17.38
C LEU A 229 19.75 9.59 -16.58
N VAL A 230 20.51 10.39 -15.82
CA VAL A 230 21.56 9.99 -14.89
C VAL A 230 21.45 10.85 -13.62
N VAL A 231 21.44 10.24 -12.45
CA VAL A 231 21.50 10.92 -11.15
C VAL A 231 22.53 10.24 -10.25
N ASP A 232 23.44 11.01 -9.66
CA ASP A 232 24.50 10.48 -8.79
C ASP A 232 24.28 10.87 -7.31
N SER A 233 24.58 9.93 -6.40
CA SER A 233 24.74 10.16 -4.96
C SER A 233 26.16 9.81 -4.51
N LYS A 234 26.65 10.49 -3.48
CA LYS A 234 27.88 10.16 -2.73
C LYS A 234 27.60 9.78 -1.27
N ASP A 235 26.33 9.76 -0.86
CA ASP A 235 25.94 9.25 0.46
C ASP A 235 25.77 7.72 0.37
N PHE A 236 26.37 7.04 1.34
CA PHE A 236 26.41 5.57 1.46
C PHE A 236 25.77 5.07 2.76
N ASP A 237 25.13 5.93 3.56
CA ASP A 237 24.22 5.45 4.59
C ASP A 237 23.05 4.67 3.95
N VAL A 238 22.64 3.58 4.59
CA VAL A 238 21.60 2.67 4.05
C VAL A 238 20.26 3.39 3.90
N ALA A 239 19.86 4.21 4.89
CA ALA A 239 18.60 4.96 4.82
C ALA A 239 18.70 6.16 3.85
N ALA A 240 19.87 6.79 3.72
CA ALA A 240 20.11 7.82 2.72
C ALA A 240 20.03 7.25 1.29
N LEU A 241 20.64 6.09 1.03
CA LEU A 241 20.58 5.38 -0.25
C LEU A 241 19.15 4.94 -0.59
N GLU A 242 18.41 4.36 0.36
CA GLU A 242 17.00 4.01 0.14
C GLU A 242 16.15 5.24 -0.21
N LYS A 243 16.32 6.35 0.53
CA LYS A 243 15.61 7.61 0.27
C LYS A 243 15.99 8.22 -1.10
N PHE A 244 17.27 8.16 -1.47
CA PHE A 244 17.76 8.59 -2.78
C PHE A 244 17.11 7.77 -3.90
N ILE A 245 17.12 6.44 -3.79
CA ILE A 245 16.52 5.56 -4.78
C ILE A 245 15.00 5.80 -4.87
N ASP A 246 14.26 5.89 -3.77
CA ASP A 246 12.81 6.16 -3.82
C ASP A 246 12.49 7.51 -4.49
N ALA A 247 13.20 8.57 -4.09
CA ALA A 247 13.01 9.91 -4.62
C ALA A 247 13.33 9.99 -6.13
N SER A 248 14.41 9.36 -6.59
CA SER A 248 14.84 9.40 -8.00
C SER A 248 14.17 8.36 -8.90
N SER A 249 13.57 7.30 -8.33
CA SER A 249 12.90 6.20 -9.07
C SER A 249 11.42 6.46 -9.39
N THR A 250 10.94 7.68 -9.17
CA THR A 250 9.58 8.12 -9.48
C THR A 250 9.66 9.31 -10.42
N PRO A 251 8.96 9.32 -11.58
CA PRO A 251 8.88 10.47 -12.45
C PRO A 251 8.41 11.73 -11.71
N ARG A 252 9.01 12.87 -12.04
CA ARG A 252 8.62 14.20 -11.54
C ARG A 252 7.16 14.52 -11.81
N VAL A 253 6.67 14.13 -13.00
CA VAL A 253 5.25 14.08 -13.36
C VAL A 253 4.92 12.65 -13.76
N VAL A 254 4.14 11.95 -12.95
CA VAL A 254 3.69 10.59 -13.26
C VAL A 254 2.60 10.63 -14.34
N THR A 255 2.67 9.76 -15.35
CA THR A 255 1.65 9.70 -16.41
C THR A 255 0.60 8.63 -16.09
N PHE A 256 -0.69 8.97 -16.14
CA PHE A 256 -1.80 8.03 -16.05
C PHE A 256 -2.45 7.87 -17.43
N ASP A 257 -2.01 6.83 -18.15
CA ASP A 257 -2.57 6.43 -19.44
C ASP A 257 -2.87 4.92 -19.43
N LYS A 258 -2.97 4.32 -20.62
CA LYS A 258 -3.20 2.88 -20.82
C LYS A 258 -1.89 2.10 -21.02
N ASN A 259 -0.72 2.72 -20.80
CA ASN A 259 0.58 2.07 -20.97
C ASN A 259 0.96 1.29 -19.69
N PRO A 260 1.14 -0.04 -19.75
CA PRO A 260 1.54 -0.83 -18.58
C PRO A 260 2.88 -0.39 -17.96
N ASP A 261 3.79 0.20 -18.75
CA ASP A 261 5.08 0.72 -18.24
C ASP A 261 4.90 1.85 -17.21
N ASN A 262 3.77 2.57 -17.24
CA ASN A 262 3.45 3.64 -16.29
C ASN A 262 2.83 3.12 -14.97
N HIS A 263 2.27 1.91 -14.96
CA HIS A 263 1.55 1.38 -13.80
C HIS A 263 2.37 1.33 -12.49
N PRO A 264 3.68 0.97 -12.47
CA PRO A 264 4.47 0.98 -11.24
C PRO A 264 4.59 2.36 -10.60
N TYR A 265 4.72 3.41 -11.42
CA TYR A 265 4.82 4.79 -10.96
C TYR A 265 3.48 5.31 -10.43
N LEU A 266 2.36 4.91 -11.06
CA LEU A 266 1.01 5.22 -10.58
C LEU A 266 0.74 4.59 -9.21
N MET A 267 1.14 3.33 -9.00
CA MET A 267 0.98 2.67 -7.70
C MET A 267 1.76 3.39 -6.60
N LYS A 268 3.03 3.73 -6.83
CA LYS A 268 3.83 4.57 -5.91
C LYS A 268 3.17 5.92 -5.63
N PHE A 269 2.68 6.60 -6.68
CA PHE A 269 2.04 7.91 -6.58
C PHE A 269 0.83 7.87 -5.62
N PHE A 270 -0.05 6.88 -5.77
CA PHE A 270 -1.24 6.76 -4.93
C PHE A 270 -0.94 6.20 -3.53
N GLN A 271 0.10 5.38 -3.36
CA GLN A 271 0.57 4.87 -2.06
C GLN A 271 1.27 5.93 -1.20
N SER A 272 1.89 6.95 -1.82
CA SER A 272 2.52 8.05 -1.09
C SER A 272 1.53 8.79 -0.19
N SER A 273 1.94 9.18 1.02
CA SER A 273 1.15 10.02 1.92
C SER A 273 1.17 11.51 1.54
N ALA A 274 2.07 11.93 0.66
CA ALA A 274 2.22 13.33 0.26
C ALA A 274 0.96 13.88 -0.45
N PRO A 275 0.70 15.20 -0.37
CA PRO A 275 -0.18 15.92 -1.27
C PRO A 275 0.01 15.55 -2.75
N LYS A 276 -1.09 15.50 -3.50
CA LYS A 276 -1.13 15.04 -4.91
C LYS A 276 -1.80 16.10 -5.77
N ALA A 277 -1.06 16.71 -6.68
CA ALA A 277 -1.62 17.44 -7.80
C ALA A 277 -1.85 16.47 -8.97
N MET A 278 -3.06 16.47 -9.54
CA MET A 278 -3.48 15.59 -10.62
C MET A 278 -4.17 16.44 -11.69
N LEU A 279 -3.52 16.60 -12.84
CA LEU A 279 -4.05 17.26 -14.03
C LEU A 279 -4.65 16.21 -14.96
N PHE A 280 -5.92 16.36 -15.35
CA PHE A 280 -6.61 15.45 -16.26
C PHE A 280 -7.09 16.18 -17.53
N LEU A 281 -6.82 15.57 -18.68
CA LEU A 281 -7.15 16.06 -20.02
C LEU A 281 -7.19 14.89 -21.02
N ASN A 282 -7.89 15.01 -22.15
CA ASN A 282 -7.87 13.98 -23.18
C ASN A 282 -6.53 14.01 -23.93
N PHE A 283 -5.78 12.91 -23.96
CA PHE A 283 -4.46 12.88 -24.62
C PHE A 283 -4.53 12.78 -26.15
N SER A 284 -5.66 12.32 -26.71
CA SER A 284 -5.84 12.09 -28.15
C SER A 284 -6.42 13.29 -28.90
N THR A 285 -7.27 14.09 -28.24
CA THR A 285 -7.98 15.23 -28.85
C THR A 285 -7.74 16.55 -28.12
N GLY A 286 -7.08 16.53 -26.96
CA GLY A 286 -6.77 17.73 -26.18
C GLY A 286 -5.41 18.35 -26.53
N PRO A 287 -5.12 19.56 -26.01
CA PRO A 287 -3.85 20.26 -26.20
C PRO A 287 -2.72 19.66 -25.34
N PHE A 288 -2.44 18.35 -25.49
CA PHE A 288 -1.58 17.58 -24.59
C PHE A 288 -0.18 18.17 -24.41
N ASP A 289 0.52 18.48 -25.50
CA ASP A 289 1.93 18.91 -25.42
C ASP A 289 2.12 20.27 -24.73
N SER A 290 1.20 21.23 -24.92
CA SER A 290 1.31 22.54 -24.24
C SER A 290 1.06 22.40 -22.73
N PHE A 291 0.03 21.65 -22.34
CA PHE A 291 -0.26 21.36 -20.94
C PHE A 291 0.87 20.56 -20.29
N LYS A 292 1.38 19.50 -20.95
CA LYS A 292 2.50 18.69 -20.48
C LYS A 292 3.74 19.53 -20.22
N ASN A 293 4.11 20.42 -21.14
CA ASN A 293 5.30 21.26 -21.00
C ASN A 293 5.16 22.26 -19.83
N VAL A 294 4.02 22.96 -19.71
CA VAL A 294 3.81 23.91 -18.60
C VAL A 294 3.67 23.19 -17.26
N TYR A 295 3.01 22.03 -17.21
CA TYR A 295 2.87 21.24 -15.98
C TYR A 295 4.20 20.63 -15.51
N SER A 296 5.06 20.22 -16.45
CA SER A 296 6.43 19.77 -16.14
C SER A 296 7.31 20.91 -15.62
N ALA A 297 7.18 22.12 -16.18
CA ALA A 297 7.86 23.31 -15.67
C ALA A 297 7.36 23.71 -14.27
N ALA A 298 6.05 23.60 -14.01
CA ALA A 298 5.49 23.80 -12.66
C ALA A 298 6.04 22.77 -11.66
N ALA A 299 6.19 21.50 -12.07
CA ALA A 299 6.79 20.45 -11.24
C ALA A 299 8.31 20.59 -11.03
N GLU A 300 8.99 21.49 -11.76
CA GLU A 300 10.33 21.97 -11.42
C GLU A 300 10.28 23.17 -10.46
N GLU A 301 9.39 24.15 -10.68
CA GLU A 301 9.24 25.31 -9.77
C GLU A 301 8.83 24.90 -8.34
N PHE A 302 8.02 23.83 -8.18
CA PHE A 302 7.55 23.35 -6.88
C PHE A 302 8.27 22.10 -6.35
N LYS A 303 9.41 21.70 -6.91
CA LYS A 303 10.14 20.47 -6.48
C LYS A 303 10.53 20.47 -5.00
N ASP A 304 10.76 21.65 -4.41
CA ASP A 304 11.11 21.84 -3.00
C ASP A 304 9.86 21.86 -2.07
N LYS A 305 8.67 21.59 -2.63
CA LYS A 305 7.43 21.37 -1.87
C LYS A 305 7.16 19.86 -1.81
N GLU A 306 6.66 19.38 -0.68
CA GLU A 306 6.24 17.98 -0.50
C GLU A 306 4.91 17.71 -1.22
N ILE A 307 4.93 17.72 -2.55
CA ILE A 307 3.81 17.42 -3.43
C ILE A 307 4.27 16.47 -4.54
N LYS A 308 3.38 15.61 -5.01
CA LYS A 308 3.60 14.78 -6.21
C LYS A 308 2.69 15.25 -7.34
N PHE A 309 3.19 15.26 -8.57
CA PHE A 309 2.45 15.65 -9.76
C PHE A 309 2.09 14.44 -10.63
N LEU A 310 0.87 14.44 -11.18
CA LEU A 310 0.37 13.44 -12.12
C LEU A 310 -0.37 14.11 -13.27
N ILE A 311 -0.12 13.66 -14.49
CA ILE A 311 -0.88 14.04 -15.70
C ILE A 311 -1.63 12.80 -16.22
N GLY A 312 -2.93 12.89 -16.45
CA GLY A 312 -3.77 11.72 -16.72
C GLY A 312 -4.75 11.88 -17.88
N ASP A 313 -4.87 10.83 -18.68
CA ASP A 313 -5.85 10.70 -19.75
C ASP A 313 -7.23 10.36 -19.18
N ILE A 314 -8.28 11.02 -19.67
CA ILE A 314 -9.65 10.86 -19.18
C ILE A 314 -10.17 9.44 -19.42
N GLU A 315 -9.82 8.81 -20.54
CA GLU A 315 -10.30 7.45 -20.86
C GLU A 315 -9.64 6.40 -19.96
N ALA A 316 -8.38 6.59 -19.58
CA ALA A 316 -7.69 5.76 -18.59
C ALA A 316 -8.18 6.04 -17.15
N ALA A 317 -8.45 7.30 -16.82
CA ALA A 317 -8.72 7.77 -15.47
C ALA A 317 -10.19 7.65 -15.01
N GLN A 318 -11.08 7.01 -15.76
CA GLN A 318 -12.53 6.92 -15.43
C GLN A 318 -12.83 6.44 -13.99
N GLY A 319 -12.06 5.48 -13.46
CA GLY A 319 -12.20 5.04 -12.06
C GLY A 319 -11.85 6.14 -11.05
N ALA A 320 -10.85 6.99 -11.36
CA ALA A 320 -10.52 8.16 -10.57
C ALA A 320 -11.62 9.24 -10.70
N PHE A 321 -12.17 9.48 -11.90
CA PHE A 321 -13.28 10.41 -12.11
C PHE A 321 -14.50 10.03 -11.26
N GLN A 322 -14.90 8.75 -11.26
CA GLN A 322 -15.99 8.24 -10.42
C GLN A 322 -15.70 8.44 -8.91
N TYR A 323 -14.50 8.11 -8.45
CA TYR A 323 -14.07 8.30 -7.06
C TYR A 323 -14.09 9.78 -6.65
N PHE A 324 -13.47 10.65 -7.44
CA PHE A 324 -13.36 12.08 -7.15
C PHE A 324 -14.67 12.85 -7.36
N GLY A 325 -15.60 12.35 -8.19
CA GLY A 325 -16.85 13.02 -8.54
C GLY A 325 -16.71 14.02 -9.69
N LEU A 326 -15.76 13.76 -10.58
CA LEU A 326 -15.46 14.57 -11.75
C LEU A 326 -16.29 14.09 -12.94
N LYS A 327 -16.46 14.96 -13.93
CA LYS A 327 -17.05 14.60 -15.23
C LYS A 327 -16.11 14.93 -16.37
N ASP A 328 -16.20 14.19 -17.46
CA ASP A 328 -15.41 14.39 -18.66
C ASP A 328 -15.58 15.81 -19.25
N GLU A 329 -16.77 16.41 -19.13
CA GLU A 329 -17.03 17.77 -19.62
C GLU A 329 -16.29 18.87 -18.83
N GLN A 330 -15.69 18.57 -17.68
CA GLN A 330 -14.92 19.54 -16.89
C GLN A 330 -13.47 19.70 -17.37
N SER A 331 -13.03 18.86 -18.31
CA SER A 331 -11.66 18.85 -18.86
C SER A 331 -11.34 20.07 -19.73
N PRO A 332 -10.11 20.62 -19.69
CA PRO A 332 -9.01 20.22 -18.81
C PRO A 332 -9.27 20.62 -17.37
N LEU A 333 -8.95 19.75 -16.41
CA LEU A 333 -9.14 20.03 -14.98
C LEU A 333 -7.91 19.67 -14.17
N ILE A 334 -7.68 20.40 -13.09
CA ILE A 334 -6.65 20.08 -12.10
C ILE A 334 -7.29 19.90 -10.73
N LEU A 335 -6.88 18.83 -10.06
CA LEU A 335 -7.33 18.42 -8.73
C LEU A 335 -6.12 18.28 -7.81
N ILE A 336 -6.11 19.00 -6.69
CA ILE A 336 -5.19 18.72 -5.59
C ILE A 336 -5.92 17.95 -4.50
N GLN A 337 -5.32 16.88 -3.99
CA GLN A 337 -5.68 16.28 -2.71
C GLN A 337 -4.56 16.55 -1.70
N ASP A 338 -4.86 17.19 -0.58
CA ASP A 338 -3.89 17.46 0.50
C ASP A 338 -3.73 16.26 1.46
N GLY A 339 -2.83 16.38 2.43
CA GLY A 339 -2.58 15.34 3.44
C GLY A 339 -3.78 15.05 4.36
N ASP A 340 -4.65 16.03 4.58
CA ASP A 340 -5.93 15.85 5.31
C ASP A 340 -7.03 15.26 4.42
N SER A 341 -6.71 14.92 3.17
CA SER A 341 -7.66 14.51 2.12
C SER A 341 -8.74 15.54 1.78
N LYS A 342 -8.51 16.83 2.09
CA LYS A 342 -9.25 17.92 1.45
C LYS A 342 -8.91 17.92 -0.04
N LYS A 343 -9.88 18.30 -0.85
CA LYS A 343 -9.75 18.36 -2.30
C LYS A 343 -9.85 19.81 -2.74
N PHE A 344 -9.12 20.20 -3.77
CA PHE A 344 -9.20 21.52 -4.40
C PHE A 344 -9.28 21.29 -5.90
N LEU A 345 -10.37 21.70 -6.53
CA LEU A 345 -10.65 21.46 -7.94
C LEU A 345 -10.69 22.78 -8.69
N LYS A 346 -10.07 22.82 -9.86
CA LYS A 346 -10.26 23.85 -10.87
C LYS A 346 -10.52 23.17 -12.21
N ASP A 347 -11.74 23.30 -12.68
CA ASP A 347 -12.19 22.83 -13.99
C ASP A 347 -12.01 23.91 -15.06
N HIS A 348 -12.03 23.48 -16.32
CA HIS A 348 -11.75 24.29 -17.50
C HIS A 348 -10.50 25.17 -17.28
N ILE A 349 -9.39 24.55 -16.85
CA ILE A 349 -8.14 25.25 -16.58
C ILE A 349 -7.34 25.42 -17.88
N GLU A 350 -6.91 26.65 -18.14
CA GLU A 350 -5.98 26.94 -19.23
C GLU A 350 -4.53 26.72 -18.78
N ALA A 351 -3.64 26.38 -19.73
CA ALA A 351 -2.27 25.98 -19.41
C ALA A 351 -1.49 27.05 -18.62
N ASP A 352 -1.72 28.34 -18.90
CA ASP A 352 -1.08 29.48 -18.21
C ASP A 352 -1.58 29.66 -16.76
N GLN A 353 -2.80 29.23 -16.45
CA GLN A 353 -3.40 29.30 -15.11
C GLN A 353 -2.84 28.25 -14.14
N ILE A 354 -2.19 27.19 -14.64
CA ILE A 354 -1.64 26.09 -13.82
C ILE A 354 -0.72 26.62 -12.71
N VAL A 355 0.24 27.47 -13.08
CA VAL A 355 1.30 27.94 -12.17
C VAL A 355 0.76 28.93 -11.13
N SER A 356 -0.16 29.82 -11.52
CA SER A 356 -0.79 30.77 -10.59
C SER A 356 -1.72 30.07 -9.61
N TRP A 357 -2.52 29.10 -10.07
CA TRP A 357 -3.41 28.33 -9.21
C TRP A 357 -2.66 27.44 -8.20
N LEU A 358 -1.52 26.85 -8.61
CA LEU A 358 -0.62 26.15 -7.67
C LEU A 358 -0.03 27.10 -6.60
N LYS A 359 0.25 28.37 -6.94
CA LYS A 359 0.68 29.39 -5.97
C LYS A 359 -0.45 29.74 -5.00
N GLU A 360 -1.68 29.88 -5.48
CA GLU A 360 -2.85 30.09 -4.61
C GLU A 360 -3.13 28.92 -3.66
N TYR A 361 -2.84 27.68 -4.06
CA TYR A 361 -2.89 26.52 -3.17
C TYR A 361 -1.84 26.63 -2.04
N PHE A 362 -0.57 26.85 -2.39
CA PHE A 362 0.52 26.94 -1.40
C PHE A 362 0.43 28.19 -0.50
N ASP A 363 -0.20 29.27 -0.97
CA ASP A 363 -0.53 30.46 -0.17
C ASP A 363 -1.76 30.25 0.74
N GLY A 364 -2.45 29.10 0.65
CA GLY A 364 -3.64 28.79 1.45
C GLY A 364 -4.89 29.60 1.05
N LYS A 365 -4.93 30.15 -0.17
CA LYS A 365 -6.01 31.02 -0.67
C LYS A 365 -7.21 30.23 -1.23
N LEU A 366 -6.97 29.01 -1.71
CA LEU A 366 -8.03 28.19 -2.30
C LEU A 366 -9.03 27.67 -1.26
N SER A 367 -10.30 27.56 -1.66
CA SER A 367 -11.34 26.91 -0.85
C SER A 367 -11.48 25.43 -1.21
N PRO A 368 -11.69 24.51 -0.24
CA PRO A 368 -11.85 23.08 -0.55
C PRO A 368 -13.09 22.77 -1.39
N PHE A 369 -12.88 22.01 -2.47
CA PHE A 369 -13.92 21.37 -3.28
C PHE A 369 -14.75 20.40 -2.43
N LYS A 370 -16.07 20.58 -2.49
CA LYS A 370 -17.06 19.69 -1.87
C LYS A 370 -17.73 18.88 -2.97
N LYS A 371 -17.69 17.56 -2.87
CA LYS A 371 -18.43 16.68 -3.79
C LYS A 371 -19.93 16.79 -3.48
N SER A 372 -20.64 17.59 -4.27
CA SER A 372 -22.09 17.72 -4.25
C SER A 372 -22.71 17.06 -5.47
N GLU A 373 -23.91 16.52 -5.31
CA GLU A 373 -24.87 16.35 -6.41
C GLU A 373 -25.47 17.74 -6.74
N PRO A 374 -25.96 17.96 -7.98
CA PRO A 374 -26.69 19.19 -8.29
C PRO A 374 -27.93 19.31 -7.41
N ILE A 375 -28.27 20.52 -6.98
CA ILE A 375 -29.49 20.77 -6.21
C ILE A 375 -30.70 20.39 -7.09
N PRO A 376 -31.60 19.50 -6.63
CA PRO A 376 -32.73 19.05 -7.44
C PRO A 376 -33.67 20.20 -7.82
N GLU A 377 -34.01 20.30 -9.11
CA GLU A 377 -34.94 21.31 -9.66
C GLU A 377 -36.33 21.27 -8.98
N ALA A 378 -36.76 20.07 -8.58
CA ALA A 378 -37.95 19.85 -7.78
C ALA A 378 -37.61 18.98 -6.56
N ASN A 379 -38.01 19.43 -5.37
CA ASN A 379 -37.79 18.73 -4.09
C ASN A 379 -39.12 18.53 -3.36
N ASN A 380 -40.12 18.05 -4.09
CA ASN A 380 -41.53 18.05 -3.67
C ASN A 380 -41.93 16.80 -2.85
N GLU A 381 -41.15 15.73 -2.93
CA GLU A 381 -41.38 14.47 -2.23
C GLU A 381 -41.44 14.60 -0.69
N PRO A 382 -42.07 13.65 0.04
CA PRO A 382 -42.10 13.67 1.50
C PRO A 382 -40.70 13.70 2.13
N VAL A 383 -39.79 12.83 1.65
CA VAL A 383 -38.38 12.85 2.05
C VAL A 383 -37.60 13.79 1.15
N LYS A 384 -37.10 14.89 1.71
CA LYS A 384 -36.35 15.90 0.96
C LYS A 384 -34.97 15.40 0.57
N VAL A 385 -34.63 15.52 -0.72
CA VAL A 385 -33.27 15.24 -1.18
C VAL A 385 -32.38 16.41 -0.77
N VAL A 386 -31.26 16.12 -0.11
CA VAL A 386 -30.28 17.10 0.34
C VAL A 386 -28.93 16.76 -0.26
N VAL A 387 -28.23 17.78 -0.75
CA VAL A 387 -26.90 17.66 -1.37
C VAL A 387 -25.87 18.46 -0.58
N ALA A 388 -24.58 18.31 -0.86
CA ALA A 388 -23.52 18.92 -0.05
C ALA A 388 -23.55 20.46 -0.06
N ASP A 389 -24.07 21.06 -1.13
CA ASP A 389 -24.23 22.51 -1.22
C ASP A 389 -25.49 23.01 -0.49
N SER A 390 -26.56 22.22 -0.45
CA SER A 390 -27.83 22.61 0.21
C SER A 390 -27.90 22.22 1.69
N ILE A 391 -27.03 21.32 2.17
CA ILE A 391 -27.09 20.78 3.54
C ILE A 391 -27.04 21.87 4.62
N HIS A 392 -26.24 22.93 4.42
CA HIS A 392 -26.09 23.95 5.44
C HIS A 392 -27.38 24.77 5.63
N ASP A 393 -28.08 25.09 4.55
CA ASP A 393 -29.30 25.87 4.62
C ASP A 393 -30.53 25.00 4.96
N VAL A 394 -30.61 23.77 4.45
CA VAL A 394 -31.73 22.86 4.73
C VAL A 394 -31.65 22.22 6.13
N VAL A 395 -30.45 21.88 6.62
CA VAL A 395 -30.29 21.17 7.91
C VAL A 395 -29.91 22.11 9.06
N PHE A 396 -29.05 23.10 8.84
CA PHE A 396 -28.47 23.90 9.93
C PHE A 396 -29.05 25.32 10.07
N LYS A 397 -29.63 25.91 9.00
CA LYS A 397 -30.28 27.24 9.06
C LYS A 397 -31.80 27.25 8.89
N SER A 398 -32.42 26.10 8.58
CA SER A 398 -33.86 26.03 8.26
C SER A 398 -34.77 26.37 9.44
N GLY A 399 -34.26 26.36 10.68
CA GLY A 399 -35.03 26.58 11.90
C GLY A 399 -35.95 25.42 12.27
N LYS A 400 -35.82 24.27 11.58
CA LYS A 400 -36.68 23.08 11.74
C LYS A 400 -35.93 21.92 12.38
N ASN A 401 -36.68 20.98 12.94
CA ASN A 401 -36.20 19.70 13.45
C ASN A 401 -35.96 18.75 12.27
N VAL A 402 -34.70 18.61 11.84
CA VAL A 402 -34.35 17.84 10.63
C VAL A 402 -33.79 16.45 10.96
N LEU A 403 -34.47 15.41 10.49
CA LEU A 403 -33.99 14.02 10.49
C LEU A 403 -33.43 13.70 9.09
N ILE A 404 -32.13 13.41 8.99
CA ILE A 404 -31.45 13.15 7.71
C ILE A 404 -30.82 11.76 7.63
N GLU A 405 -31.16 10.97 6.61
CA GLU A 405 -30.47 9.72 6.28
C GLU A 405 -29.23 9.99 5.41
N PHE A 406 -28.06 9.54 5.85
CA PHE A 406 -26.85 9.48 5.02
C PHE A 406 -26.71 8.07 4.41
N TYR A 407 -27.12 7.92 3.15
CA TYR A 407 -27.30 6.62 2.49
C TYR A 407 -26.30 6.39 1.35
N ALA A 408 -26.20 5.15 0.86
CA ALA A 408 -25.44 4.83 -0.35
C ALA A 408 -26.31 4.04 -1.34
N PRO A 409 -26.37 4.39 -2.65
CA PRO A 409 -27.28 3.75 -3.62
C PRO A 409 -27.12 2.23 -3.78
N TRP A 410 -25.95 1.67 -3.45
CA TRP A 410 -25.68 0.23 -3.47
C TRP A 410 -25.95 -0.47 -2.12
N CYS A 411 -26.18 0.26 -1.03
CA CYS A 411 -26.33 -0.34 0.30
C CYS A 411 -27.68 -1.05 0.48
N GLY A 412 -27.64 -2.37 0.67
CA GLY A 412 -28.82 -3.20 0.93
C GLY A 412 -29.59 -2.86 2.20
N HIS A 413 -28.96 -2.23 3.20
CA HIS A 413 -29.64 -1.75 4.41
C HIS A 413 -30.39 -0.44 4.16
N CYS A 414 -29.80 0.52 3.45
CA CYS A 414 -30.48 1.75 3.04
C CYS A 414 -31.71 1.45 2.17
N LYS A 415 -31.61 0.49 1.23
CA LYS A 415 -32.75 0.03 0.42
C LYS A 415 -33.91 -0.56 1.24
N LYS A 416 -33.64 -1.08 2.44
CA LYS A 416 -34.67 -1.55 3.39
C LYS A 416 -35.22 -0.43 4.27
N LEU A 417 -34.42 0.62 4.55
CA LEU A 417 -34.83 1.77 5.36
C LEU A 417 -35.65 2.79 4.56
N ALA A 418 -35.34 2.98 3.27
CA ALA A 418 -36.00 3.94 2.39
C ALA A 418 -37.55 3.95 2.46
N PRO A 419 -38.28 2.81 2.32
CA PRO A 419 -39.75 2.84 2.42
C PRO A 419 -40.27 3.22 3.82
N ILE A 420 -39.54 2.87 4.88
CA ILE A 420 -39.88 3.22 6.27
C ILE A 420 -39.68 4.74 6.49
N LEU A 421 -38.62 5.30 5.90
CA LEU A 421 -38.34 6.74 5.94
C LEU A 421 -39.40 7.54 5.16
N GLU A 422 -39.89 7.00 4.04
CA GLU A 422 -40.96 7.60 3.23
C GLU A 422 -42.34 7.50 3.89
N GLU A 423 -42.63 6.40 4.61
CA GLU A 423 -43.81 6.28 5.47
C GLU A 423 -43.79 7.30 6.62
N ALA A 424 -42.66 7.41 7.34
CA ALA A 424 -42.47 8.38 8.41
C ALA A 424 -42.61 9.84 7.91
N ALA A 425 -42.03 10.14 6.75
CA ALA A 425 -42.10 11.47 6.14
C ALA A 425 -43.50 11.80 5.62
N THR A 426 -44.26 10.80 5.18
CA THR A 426 -45.67 10.98 4.81
C THR A 426 -46.55 11.22 6.04
N THR A 427 -46.28 10.52 7.14
CA THR A 427 -46.98 10.69 8.43
C THR A 427 -46.74 12.08 9.02
N LEU A 428 -45.51 12.58 8.96
CA LEU A 428 -45.12 13.88 9.51
C LEU A 428 -45.27 15.05 8.52
N LYS A 429 -45.87 14.83 7.35
CA LYS A 429 -46.01 15.84 6.27
C LYS A 429 -46.84 17.07 6.67
N SER A 430 -47.66 16.96 7.71
CA SER A 430 -48.46 18.07 8.27
C SER A 430 -47.79 18.80 9.45
N ASP A 431 -46.60 18.37 9.88
CA ASP A 431 -45.84 19.04 10.93
C ASP A 431 -44.89 20.06 10.28
N GLU A 432 -45.20 21.35 10.44
CA GLU A 432 -44.39 22.41 9.85
C GLU A 432 -43.03 22.59 10.54
N GLU A 433 -42.82 22.07 11.76
CA GLU A 433 -41.54 22.15 12.46
C GLU A 433 -40.58 20.98 12.12
N VAL A 434 -41.04 19.94 11.41
CA VAL A 434 -40.25 18.74 11.12
C VAL A 434 -39.89 18.64 9.63
N VAL A 435 -38.68 18.17 9.34
CA VAL A 435 -38.26 17.79 7.98
C VAL A 435 -37.57 16.44 8.02
N ILE A 436 -38.02 15.51 7.16
CA ILE A 436 -37.27 14.28 6.89
C ILE A 436 -36.54 14.43 5.56
N ALA A 437 -35.26 14.06 5.54
CA ALA A 437 -34.36 14.24 4.41
C ALA A 437 -33.49 13.00 4.14
N LYS A 438 -32.96 12.88 2.92
CA LYS A 438 -31.96 11.88 2.52
C LYS A 438 -30.85 12.50 1.68
N MET A 439 -29.61 12.08 1.92
CA MET A 439 -28.41 12.55 1.23
C MET A 439 -27.46 11.39 0.91
N VAL A 440 -26.88 11.39 -0.30
CA VAL A 440 -25.87 10.39 -0.70
C VAL A 440 -24.55 10.64 0.05
N ARG A 441 -24.06 9.63 0.78
CA ARG A 441 -22.78 9.67 1.51
C ARG A 441 -21.62 9.42 0.55
N PHE A 442 -21.01 10.49 0.06
CA PHE A 442 -19.73 10.40 -0.64
C PHE A 442 -18.57 10.16 0.33
N LEU A 443 -18.04 8.93 0.30
CA LEU A 443 -16.74 8.61 0.90
C LEU A 443 -15.61 9.25 0.07
N PRO A 444 -14.55 9.82 0.68
CA PRO A 444 -14.34 10.11 2.09
C PRO A 444 -14.61 11.58 2.50
N THR A 445 -15.06 12.44 1.57
CA THR A 445 -14.99 13.92 1.67
C THR A 445 -15.92 14.59 2.71
N MET A 446 -16.66 13.82 3.51
CA MET A 446 -17.59 14.36 4.52
C MET A 446 -17.39 13.74 5.89
N CYS A 447 -16.30 14.13 6.55
CA CYS A 447 -16.03 13.85 7.97
C CYS A 447 -15.46 15.07 8.71
N PRO A 448 -16.31 16.03 9.14
CA PRO A 448 -16.00 16.84 10.32
C PRO A 448 -16.08 15.96 11.58
N THR A 449 -15.07 15.11 11.75
CA THR A 449 -14.57 14.43 12.98
C THR A 449 -15.53 13.76 13.99
N HIS A 450 -16.85 13.69 13.78
CA HIS A 450 -17.81 13.23 14.81
C HIS A 450 -18.85 12.17 14.36
N TYR A 451 -18.83 11.71 13.10
CA TYR A 451 -19.81 10.73 12.61
C TYR A 451 -19.19 9.40 12.16
N SER A 452 -19.41 8.38 12.98
CA SER A 452 -19.03 6.98 12.77
C SER A 452 -19.70 6.34 11.52
N PRO A 453 -19.34 5.08 11.16
CA PRO A 453 -20.00 4.35 10.08
C PRO A 453 -21.51 4.22 10.26
N CYS A 454 -22.23 4.16 9.13
CA CYS A 454 -23.70 4.13 9.10
C CYS A 454 -24.23 2.68 9.25
N PRO A 455 -25.41 2.44 9.88
CA PRO A 455 -26.26 3.38 10.60
C PRO A 455 -26.11 3.28 12.13
N VAL A 456 -26.28 4.40 12.84
CA VAL A 456 -26.50 4.36 14.29
C VAL A 456 -27.88 3.75 14.54
N THR A 457 -27.94 2.60 15.20
CA THR A 457 -29.19 1.86 15.41
C THR A 457 -30.20 2.64 16.25
N LEU A 458 -31.43 2.77 15.73
CA LEU A 458 -32.61 3.40 16.35
C LEU A 458 -33.19 2.61 17.55
N SER A 459 -32.33 2.03 18.39
CA SER A 459 -32.68 1.11 19.48
C SER A 459 -33.27 1.81 20.71
N ASN A 460 -32.81 3.03 21.04
CA ASN A 460 -32.97 3.59 22.38
C ASN A 460 -33.98 4.74 22.49
N PHE A 461 -34.55 5.25 21.39
CA PHE A 461 -35.52 6.35 21.44
C PHE A 461 -36.99 5.89 21.57
N CYS A 462 -37.32 4.66 21.14
CA CYS A 462 -38.70 4.20 21.00
C CYS A 462 -39.25 3.35 22.17
N LYS A 463 -38.66 3.41 23.38
CA LYS A 463 -39.02 2.49 24.49
C LYS A 463 -39.68 3.06 25.75
N HIS A 464 -39.81 4.39 25.90
CA HIS A 464 -40.32 4.98 27.17
C HIS A 464 -41.37 6.11 27.09
N HIS A 465 -41.77 6.62 25.92
CA HIS A 465 -42.70 7.77 25.84
C HIS A 465 -43.92 7.64 24.90
N LEU A 466 -44.50 6.44 24.78
CA LEU A 466 -45.78 6.23 24.05
C LEU A 466 -46.86 5.47 24.85
N THR A 467 -46.90 5.64 26.17
CA THR A 467 -48.05 5.22 27.01
C THR A 467 -48.28 6.18 28.18
N THR A 468 -49.14 7.20 28.00
CA THR A 468 -50.30 7.51 28.89
C THR A 468 -51.00 8.80 28.44
N SER A 469 -52.29 8.87 28.73
CA SER A 469 -53.26 9.91 28.35
C SER A 469 -52.98 11.34 28.84
N VAL A 470 -53.21 12.29 27.92
CA VAL A 470 -53.94 13.57 28.12
C VAL A 470 -54.30 13.95 29.57
N SER A 471 -53.71 15.03 30.09
CA SER A 471 -54.38 15.98 31.00
C SER A 471 -53.63 17.30 31.24
N ARG A 472 -54.30 18.41 30.92
CA ARG A 472 -54.19 19.79 31.48
C ARG A 472 -52.79 20.40 31.76
N MET A 473 -52.48 21.49 31.04
CA MET A 473 -51.52 22.52 31.50
C MET A 473 -52.01 23.25 32.76
N PRO A 474 -51.07 23.73 33.59
CA PRO A 474 -51.06 25.13 34.06
C PRO A 474 -49.77 25.88 33.63
N PRO A 475 -49.68 27.23 33.81
CA PRO A 475 -48.77 28.07 33.02
C PRO A 475 -47.40 28.41 33.64
N ARG A 476 -46.55 29.01 32.78
CA ARG A 476 -45.22 29.62 32.99
C ARG A 476 -44.87 30.10 34.41
N THR A 477 -43.68 29.73 34.89
CA THR A 477 -42.83 30.58 35.76
C THR A 477 -41.34 30.22 35.72
N THR A 478 -40.49 31.27 35.62
CA THR A 478 -39.09 31.41 36.12
C THR A 478 -38.10 30.23 36.12
N CYS A 479 -36.96 30.43 35.46
CA CYS A 479 -35.70 29.76 35.80
C CYS A 479 -35.17 30.20 37.19
N PRO A 480 -34.54 29.30 37.96
CA PRO A 480 -33.54 29.66 38.95
C PRO A 480 -32.13 29.21 38.52
N ALA A 481 -31.12 30.03 38.77
CA ALA A 481 -29.71 29.66 38.63
C ALA A 481 -29.02 29.71 40.00
N SER A 482 -28.29 28.67 40.39
CA SER A 482 -27.47 28.67 41.61
C SER A 482 -26.14 27.92 41.47
N LEU A 483 -25.06 28.72 41.53
CA LEU A 483 -23.73 28.49 42.10
C LEU A 483 -23.01 27.14 41.82
N LYS A 484 -21.84 27.10 41.16
CA LYS A 484 -20.52 27.77 41.41
C LYS A 484 -19.65 27.10 42.50
N SER A 485 -18.56 26.47 42.06
CA SER A 485 -17.27 26.49 42.77
C SER A 485 -16.09 26.58 41.80
N ARG A 486 -15.43 27.74 41.90
CA ARG A 486 -14.07 28.17 41.50
C ARG A 486 -13.07 27.07 41.10
N VAL A 487 -12.32 27.18 39.98
CA VAL A 487 -11.38 28.23 39.50
C VAL A 487 -9.97 28.13 40.08
N THR A 488 -8.99 27.89 39.20
CA THR A 488 -7.66 28.54 39.17
C THR A 488 -7.10 28.53 37.73
N ARG A 489 -6.68 29.71 37.24
CA ARG A 489 -5.52 29.86 36.33
C ARG A 489 -4.38 30.49 37.17
N PRO A 490 -3.17 30.67 36.62
CA PRO A 490 -2.91 31.95 35.94
C PRO A 490 -2.19 31.80 34.58
N CYS A 491 -2.11 32.89 33.83
CA CYS A 491 -1.27 33.02 32.64
C CYS A 491 -0.42 34.29 32.76
N THR A 492 0.89 34.15 32.59
CA THR A 492 1.89 35.18 32.29
C THR A 492 3.08 34.47 31.67
N SER A 493 3.81 35.00 30.69
CA SER A 493 3.74 36.34 30.07
C SER A 493 3.70 36.22 28.55
#